data_AF-I9YFJ4-F1
#
_entry.id   AF-I9YFJ4-F1
#
_cell.length_a   1.000
_cell.length_b   1.000
_cell.length_c   1.000
_cell.angle_alpha   90.00
_cell.angle_beta   90.00
_cell.angle_gamma   90.00
#
_symmetry.space_group_name_H-M   'P 1'
#
loop_
_entity.id
_entity.type
_entity.pdbx_description
1 polymer ?
#
loop_
_entity_poly.entity_id
_entity_poly.type
_entity_poly.pdbx_seq_one_letter_code
_entity_poly.pdbx_strand_id
1 'polypeptide(L)'
;MCIIFDADIKEENQESDAGFDDKLKHIYEKFKEKGIDFLEEQIFLFPNNQDDGDLETLLLKIAKHDEFLKCFESYLECIKSKEHHEPIKNIRKNMLYAYLEALGLENLTKTNIGVFDDKGKIKEKHKEEYEKLKEAIDFSSNSLIPLKDFLGQFAENKQKTNPKIF
;
A
#
# COMPACT_ATOMS: atom_id res chain seq x y z
N MET A 1 -5.21 18.71 4.13
CA MET A 1 -5.80 17.56 3.44
C MET A 1 -4.63 16.77 2.88
N CYS A 2 -4.62 15.44 3.01
CA CYS A 2 -3.61 14.58 2.42
C CYS A 2 -4.32 13.56 1.51
N ILE A 3 -3.68 13.22 0.40
CA ILE A 3 -4.18 12.30 -0.61
C ILE A 3 -3.11 11.23 -0.80
N ILE A 4 -3.52 9.96 -0.77
CA ILE A 4 -2.63 8.82 -0.92
C ILE A 4 -3.25 7.87 -1.93
N PHE A 5 -2.49 7.52 -2.96
CA PHE A 5 -2.89 6.59 -4.01
C PHE A 5 -1.75 5.64 -4.36
N ASP A 6 -2.08 4.59 -5.09
CA ASP A 6 -1.09 3.75 -5.76
C ASP A 6 -0.62 4.42 -7.05
N ALA A 7 0.67 4.34 -7.36
CA ALA A 7 1.19 4.73 -8.67
C ALA A 7 0.81 3.73 -9.76
N ASP A 8 0.50 2.49 -9.37
CA ASP A 8 0.38 1.31 -10.23
C ASP A 8 1.70 0.94 -10.92
N ILE A 9 1.81 -0.31 -11.37
CA ILE A 9 2.96 -0.79 -12.14
C ILE A 9 2.58 -0.79 -13.62
N LYS A 10 3.30 -0.01 -14.43
CA LYS A 10 2.97 0.18 -15.84
C LYS A 10 3.05 -1.11 -16.66
N GLU A 11 3.95 -2.02 -16.33
CA GLU A 11 4.08 -3.31 -17.01
C GLU A 11 2.94 -4.30 -16.67
N GLU A 12 2.28 -4.10 -15.53
CA GLU A 12 1.22 -4.98 -15.03
C GLU A 12 -0.20 -4.43 -15.30
N ASN A 13 -0.32 -3.14 -15.62
CA ASN A 13 -1.59 -2.46 -15.81
C ASN A 13 -1.76 -1.97 -17.26
N GLN A 14 -2.99 -2.06 -17.79
CA GLN A 14 -3.34 -1.55 -19.13
C GLN A 14 -3.91 -0.13 -19.09
N GLU A 15 -4.08 0.43 -17.91
CA GLU A 15 -4.54 1.80 -17.70
C GLU A 15 -3.50 2.81 -18.19
N SER A 16 -3.98 3.82 -18.90
CA SER A 16 -3.10 4.84 -19.50
C SER A 16 -2.44 5.76 -18.48
N ASP A 17 -2.97 5.80 -17.25
CA ASP A 17 -2.46 6.56 -16.13
C ASP A 17 -1.66 5.70 -15.14
N ALA A 18 -1.30 4.47 -15.50
CA ALA A 18 -0.44 3.63 -14.66
C ALA A 18 1.03 4.08 -14.70
N GLY A 19 1.70 3.99 -13.55
CA GLY A 19 3.05 4.48 -13.31
C GLY A 19 3.05 5.86 -12.65
N PHE A 20 4.11 6.17 -11.91
CA PHE A 20 4.19 7.35 -11.04
C PHE A 20 3.91 8.66 -11.79
N ASP A 21 4.63 8.90 -12.89
CA ASP A 21 4.52 10.14 -13.65
C ASP A 21 3.13 10.32 -14.28
N ASP A 22 2.60 9.26 -14.88
CA ASP A 22 1.32 9.27 -15.57
C ASP A 22 0.16 9.40 -14.55
N LYS A 23 0.25 8.73 -13.41
CA LYS A 23 -0.72 8.81 -12.32
C LYS A 23 -0.75 10.20 -11.69
N LEU A 24 0.42 10.76 -11.39
CA LEU A 24 0.53 12.10 -10.83
C LEU A 24 -0.12 13.13 -11.76
N LYS A 25 0.23 13.08 -13.06
CA LYS A 25 -0.37 13.94 -14.08
C LYS A 25 -1.89 13.77 -14.16
N HIS A 26 -2.38 12.53 -14.18
CA HIS A 26 -3.82 12.25 -14.22
C HIS A 26 -4.55 12.87 -13.03
N ILE A 27 -4.00 12.71 -11.82
CA ILE A 27 -4.58 13.28 -10.60
C ILE A 27 -4.63 14.81 -10.70
N TYR A 28 -3.55 15.45 -11.16
CA TYR A 28 -3.52 16.91 -11.39
C TYR A 28 -4.60 17.39 -12.34
N GLU A 29 -4.74 16.72 -13.50
CA GLU A 29 -5.75 17.06 -14.49
C GLU A 29 -7.16 16.93 -13.90
N LYS A 30 -7.45 15.87 -13.15
CA LYS A 30 -8.77 15.64 -12.53
C LYS A 30 -9.14 16.63 -11.45
N PHE A 31 -8.19 17.04 -10.61
CA PHE A 31 -8.47 18.07 -9.61
C PHE A 31 -8.64 19.45 -10.26
N LYS A 32 -7.84 19.77 -11.27
CA LYS A 32 -7.97 21.01 -12.05
C LYS A 32 -9.32 21.10 -12.77
N GLU A 33 -9.78 20.01 -13.39
CA GLU A 33 -11.12 19.91 -14.00
C GLU A 33 -12.25 20.21 -13.00
N LYS A 34 -12.07 19.82 -11.73
CA LYS A 34 -13.03 20.04 -10.65
C LYS A 34 -12.87 21.39 -9.94
N GLY A 35 -11.92 22.24 -10.37
CA GLY A 35 -11.64 23.52 -9.73
C GLY A 35 -11.08 23.39 -8.31
N ILE A 36 -10.49 22.25 -7.98
CA ILE A 36 -9.84 22.01 -6.68
C ILE A 36 -8.37 22.35 -6.83
N ASP A 37 -7.92 23.34 -6.06
CA ASP A 37 -6.51 23.70 -5.95
C ASP A 37 -5.84 22.80 -4.91
N PHE A 38 -4.74 22.16 -5.27
CA PHE A 38 -3.97 21.29 -4.39
C PHE A 38 -2.49 21.41 -4.71
N LEU A 39 -1.65 21.22 -3.70
CA LEU A 39 -0.21 21.28 -3.84
C LEU A 39 0.37 19.88 -4.00
N GLU A 40 1.50 19.75 -4.70
CA GLU A 40 2.18 18.46 -4.93
C GLU A 40 2.50 17.74 -3.62
N GLU A 41 2.90 18.51 -2.60
CA GLU A 41 3.26 18.01 -1.29
C GLU A 41 2.06 17.43 -0.51
N GLN A 42 0.84 17.56 -1.05
CA GLN A 42 -0.38 16.96 -0.51
C GLN A 42 -0.71 15.59 -1.10
N ILE A 43 0.03 15.14 -2.13
CA ILE A 43 -0.10 13.82 -2.74
C ILE A 43 1.08 12.95 -2.33
N PHE A 44 0.77 11.70 -1.99
CA PHE A 44 1.73 10.62 -1.91
C PHE A 44 1.29 9.49 -2.85
N LEU A 45 2.20 9.04 -3.72
CA LEU A 45 2.00 7.84 -4.51
C LEU A 45 2.84 6.69 -3.93
N PHE A 46 2.22 5.54 -3.70
CA PHE A 46 2.97 4.35 -3.33
C PHE A 46 3.89 3.89 -4.48
N PRO A 47 5.01 3.20 -4.15
CA PRO A 47 5.40 2.74 -2.82
C PRO A 47 6.17 3.79 -1.99
N ASN A 48 6.76 4.79 -2.63
CA ASN A 48 7.72 5.70 -1.98
C ASN A 48 7.70 7.15 -2.52
N ASN A 49 6.66 7.51 -3.25
CA ASN A 49 6.46 8.81 -3.90
C ASN A 49 7.52 9.17 -4.94
N GLN A 50 8.00 8.17 -5.67
CA GLN A 50 8.98 8.36 -6.73
C GLN A 50 8.91 7.25 -7.79
N ASP A 51 8.78 6.00 -7.35
CA ASP A 51 8.80 4.84 -8.22
C ASP A 51 7.39 4.33 -8.50
N ASP A 52 7.26 3.53 -9.57
CA ASP A 52 6.05 2.77 -9.86
C ASP A 52 5.77 1.73 -8.76
N GLY A 53 4.49 1.42 -8.57
CA GLY A 53 4.05 0.44 -7.59
C GLY A 53 2.87 0.89 -6.74
N ASP A 54 2.69 0.17 -5.65
CA ASP A 54 1.51 0.28 -4.79
C ASP A 54 1.83 -0.13 -3.35
N LEU A 55 0.80 -0.12 -2.50
CA LEU A 55 0.92 -0.52 -1.10
C LEU A 55 1.51 -1.93 -0.95
N GLU A 56 1.06 -2.91 -1.73
CA GLU A 56 1.59 -4.27 -1.69
C GLU A 56 3.08 -4.29 -2.01
N THR A 57 3.52 -3.51 -2.99
CA THR A 57 4.94 -3.37 -3.36
C THR A 57 5.78 -2.92 -2.16
N LEU A 58 5.29 -1.92 -1.41
CA LEU A 58 5.94 -1.46 -0.18
C LEU A 58 5.93 -2.54 0.90
N LEU A 59 4.78 -3.17 1.17
CA LEU A 59 4.62 -4.17 2.23
C LEU A 59 5.49 -5.41 2.01
N LEU A 60 5.55 -5.91 0.78
CA LEU A 60 6.39 -7.05 0.40
C LEU A 60 7.89 -6.71 0.53
N LYS A 61 8.29 -5.48 0.20
CA LYS A 61 9.67 -5.00 0.37
C LYS A 61 10.13 -4.97 1.83
N ILE A 62 9.21 -4.78 2.77
CA ILE A 62 9.50 -4.72 4.21
C ILE A 62 9.07 -5.99 4.96
N ALA A 63 8.71 -7.06 4.24
CA ALA A 63 8.43 -8.36 4.82
C ALA A 63 9.72 -8.97 5.40
N LYS A 64 9.63 -9.54 6.61
CA LYS A 64 10.79 -10.11 7.32
C LYS A 64 11.10 -11.56 6.95
N HIS A 65 10.11 -12.30 6.47
CA HIS A 65 10.23 -13.73 6.15
C HIS A 65 10.28 -13.96 4.64
N ASP A 66 11.39 -13.57 4.02
CA ASP A 66 11.55 -13.64 2.56
C ASP A 66 11.43 -15.07 2.00
N GLU A 67 11.62 -16.09 2.84
CA GLU A 67 11.45 -17.50 2.50
C GLU A 67 10.04 -17.82 2.00
N PHE A 68 9.00 -17.21 2.57
CA PHE A 68 7.62 -17.45 2.14
C PHE A 68 7.30 -16.75 0.82
N LEU A 69 7.93 -15.59 0.57
CA LEU A 69 7.82 -14.90 -0.71
C LEU A 69 8.46 -15.75 -1.83
N LYS A 70 9.65 -16.30 -1.58
CA LYS A 70 10.34 -17.21 -2.51
C LYS A 70 9.53 -18.48 -2.80
N CYS A 71 8.81 -19.01 -1.79
CA CYS A 71 7.87 -20.11 -2.01
C CYS A 71 6.74 -19.72 -2.97
N PHE A 72 6.20 -18.51 -2.85
CA PHE A 72 5.17 -18.01 -3.75
C PHE A 72 5.71 -17.76 -5.16
N GLU A 73 6.92 -17.20 -5.31
CA GLU A 73 7.59 -17.06 -6.60
C GLU A 73 7.77 -18.41 -7.29
N SER A 74 8.23 -19.43 -6.55
CA SER A 74 8.36 -20.81 -7.06
C SER A 74 7.00 -21.39 -7.49
N TYR A 75 5.93 -21.09 -6.75
CA TYR A 75 4.57 -21.44 -7.14
C TYR A 75 4.16 -20.76 -8.46
N LEU A 76 4.45 -19.46 -8.64
CA LEU A 76 4.18 -18.75 -9.89
C LEU A 76 4.95 -19.35 -11.07
N GLU A 77 6.23 -19.67 -10.89
CA GLU A 77 7.04 -20.33 -11.92
C GLU A 77 6.46 -21.71 -12.29
N CYS A 78 6.04 -22.48 -11.29
CA CYS A 78 5.41 -23.78 -11.50
C CYS A 78 4.14 -23.67 -12.34
N ILE A 79 3.26 -22.69 -12.05
CA ILE A 79 2.05 -22.47 -12.85
C ILE A 79 2.38 -22.01 -14.26
N LYS A 80 3.33 -21.07 -14.42
CA LYS A 80 3.78 -20.59 -15.74
C LYS A 80 4.35 -21.71 -16.60
N SER A 81 4.89 -22.77 -15.98
CA SER A 81 5.41 -23.95 -16.68
C SER A 81 4.32 -24.92 -17.16
N LYS A 82 3.03 -24.71 -16.85
CA LYS A 82 1.94 -25.62 -17.25
C LYS A 82 1.29 -25.15 -18.55
N GLU A 83 0.90 -26.13 -19.38
CA GLU A 83 0.07 -25.88 -20.56
C GLU A 83 -1.32 -25.36 -20.14
N HIS A 84 -1.91 -24.51 -20.99
CA HIS A 84 -3.27 -23.95 -20.81
C HIS A 84 -3.51 -23.12 -19.53
N HIS A 85 -2.47 -22.55 -18.91
CA HIS A 85 -2.68 -21.60 -17.82
C HIS A 85 -3.14 -20.23 -18.36
N GLU A 86 -4.11 -19.62 -17.68
CA GLU A 86 -4.45 -18.21 -17.89
C GLU A 86 -3.45 -17.31 -17.14
N PRO A 87 -3.22 -16.06 -17.59
CA PRO A 87 -2.42 -15.10 -16.85
C PRO A 87 -2.95 -14.91 -15.43
N ILE A 88 -2.08 -15.11 -14.43
CA ILE A 88 -2.42 -14.88 -13.03
C ILE A 88 -2.57 -13.37 -12.81
N LYS A 89 -3.74 -12.94 -12.34
CA LYS A 89 -4.03 -11.54 -12.02
C LYS A 89 -3.74 -11.24 -10.55
N ASN A 90 -3.51 -9.97 -10.22
CA ASN A 90 -3.31 -9.49 -8.84
C ASN A 90 -2.20 -10.24 -8.09
N ILE A 91 -1.08 -10.54 -8.77
CA ILE A 91 -0.01 -11.41 -8.27
C ILE A 91 0.49 -10.94 -6.90
N ARG A 92 0.82 -9.66 -6.75
CA ARG A 92 1.38 -9.09 -5.51
C ARG A 92 0.39 -9.10 -4.36
N LYS A 93 -0.90 -8.83 -4.62
CA LYS A 93 -1.97 -8.96 -3.63
C LYS A 93 -2.13 -10.40 -3.16
N ASN A 94 -2.13 -11.35 -4.09
CA ASN A 94 -2.19 -12.77 -3.76
C ASN A 94 -0.94 -13.22 -3.00
N MET A 95 0.23 -12.69 -3.35
CA MET A 95 1.48 -12.96 -2.65
C MET A 95 1.46 -12.45 -1.22
N LEU A 96 0.99 -11.22 -0.99
CA LEU A 96 0.81 -10.67 0.35
C LEU A 96 -0.20 -11.52 1.16
N TYR A 97 -1.30 -11.96 0.55
CA TYR A 97 -2.25 -12.85 1.21
C TYR A 97 -1.63 -14.18 1.61
N ALA A 98 -0.92 -14.84 0.70
CA ALA A 98 -0.24 -16.10 0.99
C ALA A 98 0.85 -15.94 2.07
N TYR A 99 1.60 -14.83 2.03
CA TYR A 99 2.59 -14.48 3.05
C TYR A 99 1.96 -14.38 4.44
N LEU A 100 0.85 -13.64 4.57
CA LEU A 100 0.14 -13.48 5.84
C LEU A 100 -0.50 -14.79 6.30
N GLU A 101 -1.07 -15.58 5.39
CA GLU A 101 -1.65 -16.89 5.70
C GLU A 101 -0.59 -17.88 6.21
N ALA A 102 0.60 -17.92 5.61
CA ALA A 102 1.72 -18.77 6.06
C ALA A 102 2.15 -18.46 7.52
N LEU A 103 1.85 -17.26 8.00
CA LEU A 103 2.16 -16.78 9.35
C LEU A 103 0.96 -16.88 10.32
N GLY A 104 -0.17 -17.45 9.88
CA GLY A 104 -1.40 -17.54 10.68
C GLY A 104 -2.07 -16.18 10.90
N LEU A 105 -1.94 -15.26 9.95
CA LEU A 105 -2.52 -13.91 9.96
C LEU A 105 -3.70 -13.76 8.98
N GLU A 106 -4.31 -14.86 8.54
CA GLU A 106 -5.41 -14.88 7.57
C GLU A 106 -6.69 -14.19 8.06
N ASN A 107 -6.80 -13.89 9.35
CA ASN A 107 -7.91 -13.11 9.86
C ASN A 107 -7.76 -11.63 9.52
N LEU A 108 -6.53 -11.09 9.49
CA LEU A 108 -6.29 -9.70 9.09
C LEU A 108 -6.62 -9.46 7.61
N THR A 109 -6.63 -10.52 6.81
CA THR A 109 -6.87 -10.48 5.36
C THR A 109 -8.34 -10.68 4.97
N LYS A 110 -9.17 -11.24 5.86
CA LYS A 110 -10.61 -11.39 5.66
C LYS A 110 -11.30 -10.03 5.78
N THR A 111 -11.82 -9.53 4.66
CA THR A 111 -12.48 -8.23 4.52
C THR A 111 -13.59 -7.99 5.57
N ASN A 112 -13.65 -6.75 6.08
CA ASN A 112 -14.59 -6.20 7.09
C ASN A 112 -14.25 -6.42 8.56
N ILE A 113 -13.06 -6.90 8.89
CA ILE A 113 -12.60 -6.75 10.26
C ILE A 113 -12.28 -5.28 10.47
N GLY A 114 -13.17 -4.56 11.17
CA GLY A 114 -12.81 -3.30 11.81
C GLY A 114 -11.76 -3.61 12.87
N VAL A 115 -10.51 -3.82 12.45
CA VAL A 115 -9.35 -4.10 13.31
C VAL A 115 -9.15 -2.93 14.25
N PHE A 116 -9.43 -1.73 13.75
CA PHE A 116 -9.42 -0.49 14.52
C PHE A 116 -10.83 -0.15 15.01
N ASP A 117 -10.91 0.44 16.21
CA ASP A 117 -12.08 1.11 16.74
C ASP A 117 -12.26 2.51 16.10
N ASP A 118 -13.34 3.20 16.44
CA ASP A 118 -13.65 4.53 15.91
C ASP A 118 -12.60 5.60 16.31
N LYS A 119 -11.69 5.26 17.23
CA LYS A 119 -10.58 6.11 17.68
C LYS A 119 -9.25 5.72 17.02
N GLY A 120 -9.26 4.78 16.08
CA GLY A 120 -8.07 4.29 15.39
C GLY A 120 -7.20 3.36 16.25
N LYS A 121 -7.70 2.83 17.37
CA LYS A 121 -6.98 1.86 18.21
C LYS A 121 -7.34 0.44 17.81
N ILE A 122 -6.38 -0.46 17.87
CA ILE A 122 -6.63 -1.89 17.63
C ILE A 122 -7.62 -2.41 18.66
N LYS A 123 -8.66 -3.10 18.20
CA LYS A 123 -9.63 -3.77 19.08
C LYS A 123 -8.92 -4.93 19.79
N GLU A 124 -9.21 -5.12 21.08
CA GLU A 124 -8.52 -6.09 21.94
C GLU A 124 -8.48 -7.50 21.33
N LYS A 125 -9.56 -7.94 20.68
CA LYS A 125 -9.64 -9.24 19.98
C LYS A 125 -8.63 -9.44 18.84
N HIS A 126 -8.04 -8.38 18.30
CA HIS A 126 -7.03 -8.41 17.22
C HIS A 126 -5.63 -8.01 17.71
N LYS A 127 -5.45 -7.81 19.02
CA LYS A 127 -4.17 -7.35 19.56
C LYS A 127 -3.06 -8.37 19.35
N GLU A 128 -3.33 -9.65 19.59
CA GLU A 128 -2.36 -10.72 19.35
C GLU A 128 -1.97 -10.82 17.87
N GLU A 129 -2.95 -10.83 16.96
CA GLU A 129 -2.72 -10.85 15.51
C GLU A 129 -1.90 -9.62 15.06
N TYR A 130 -2.17 -8.45 15.63
CA TYR A 130 -1.42 -7.24 15.33
C TYR A 130 0.02 -7.27 15.87
N GLU A 131 0.26 -7.84 17.04
CA GLU A 131 1.63 -8.05 17.53
C GLU A 131 2.42 -8.98 16.59
N LYS A 132 1.82 -10.10 16.19
CA LYS A 132 2.40 -11.00 15.18
C LYS A 132 2.63 -10.31 13.83
N LEU A 133 1.73 -9.43 13.40
CA LEU A 133 1.94 -8.63 12.18
C LEU A 133 3.19 -7.74 12.28
N LYS A 134 3.45 -7.12 13.43
CA LYS A 134 4.69 -6.33 13.63
C LYS A 134 5.95 -7.19 13.69
N GLU A 135 5.82 -8.46 14.08
CA GLU A 135 6.89 -9.43 13.97
C GLU A 135 7.13 -9.85 12.52
N ALA A 136 6.09 -9.88 11.68
CA ALA A 136 6.14 -10.27 10.26
C ALA A 136 6.56 -9.14 9.30
N ILE A 137 6.23 -7.89 9.62
CA ILE A 137 6.44 -6.71 8.77
C ILE A 137 7.35 -5.72 9.50
N ASP A 138 8.42 -5.29 8.85
CA ASP A 138 9.36 -4.31 9.41
C ASP A 138 8.87 -2.87 9.25
N PHE A 139 7.95 -2.47 10.14
CA PHE A 139 7.48 -1.09 10.21
C PHE A 139 8.58 -0.07 10.62
N SER A 140 9.76 -0.55 11.02
CA SER A 140 10.93 0.30 11.29
C SER A 140 11.83 0.51 10.07
N SER A 141 11.58 -0.20 8.97
CA SER A 141 12.37 -0.13 7.74
C SER A 141 12.51 1.29 7.19
N ASN A 142 13.71 1.59 6.65
CA ASN A 142 13.99 2.84 5.97
C ASN A 142 13.13 3.04 4.72
N SER A 143 12.56 1.98 4.14
CA SER A 143 11.63 2.07 3.00
C SER A 143 10.36 2.84 3.36
N LEU A 144 10.03 2.98 4.64
CA LEU A 144 8.88 3.76 5.13
C LEU A 144 9.20 5.23 5.38
N ILE A 145 10.47 5.66 5.27
CA ILE A 145 10.86 7.06 5.50
C ILE A 145 10.03 8.03 4.64
N PRO A 146 9.87 7.84 3.31
CA PRO A 146 9.09 8.76 2.49
C PRO A 146 7.65 8.92 2.97
N LEU A 147 6.99 7.82 3.35
CA LEU A 147 5.62 7.86 3.87
C LEU A 147 5.57 8.53 5.25
N LYS A 148 6.54 8.24 6.13
CA LYS A 148 6.63 8.86 7.46
C LYS A 148 6.85 10.37 7.36
N ASP A 149 7.74 10.80 6.49
CA ASP A 149 8.04 12.21 6.26
C ASP A 149 6.84 12.94 5.66
N PHE A 150 6.15 12.33 4.69
CA PHE A 150 4.91 12.86 4.13
C PHE A 150 3.83 13.04 5.20
N LEU A 151 3.54 12.00 5.98
CA LEU A 151 2.52 12.06 7.05
C LEU A 151 2.92 13.00 8.19
N GLY A 152 4.21 13.09 8.52
CA GLY A 152 4.76 13.94 9.57
C GLY A 152 4.43 15.42 9.35
N GLN A 153 4.51 15.89 8.10
CA GLN A 153 4.16 17.27 7.73
C GLN A 153 2.71 17.62 8.14
N PHE A 154 1.78 16.67 8.08
CA PHE A 154 0.38 16.92 8.47
C PHE A 154 0.11 16.73 9.97
N ALA A 155 0.91 15.90 10.64
CA ALA A 155 0.83 15.72 12.09
C ALA A 155 1.28 16.99 12.84
N GLU A 156 2.35 17.65 12.36
CA GLU A 156 2.89 18.89 12.94
C GLU A 156 2.01 20.12 12.63
N ASN A 157 1.34 20.12 11.47
CA ASN A 157 0.49 21.22 11.02
C ASN A 157 -0.81 21.42 11.85
N LYS A 158 -1.16 20.49 12.76
CA LYS A 158 -2.24 20.70 13.75
C LYS A 158 -1.98 21.87 14.71
N GLN A 159 -0.78 22.47 14.72
CA GLN A 159 -0.49 23.69 15.49
C GLN A 159 -0.60 25.00 14.70
N LYS A 160 -0.82 25.02 13.37
CA LYS A 160 -0.73 26.28 12.58
C LYS A 160 -1.83 26.60 11.57
N THR A 161 -2.89 25.80 11.43
CA THR A 161 -3.97 26.16 10.50
C THR A 161 -5.29 26.40 11.23
N ASN A 162 -5.63 27.69 11.42
CA ASN A 162 -7.02 28.11 11.56
C ASN A 162 -7.83 27.52 10.39
N PRO A 163 -8.93 26.80 10.64
CA PRO A 163 -9.76 26.28 9.56
C PRO A 163 -10.41 27.45 8.83
N LYS A 164 -10.08 27.64 7.54
CA LYS A 164 -10.95 28.38 6.63
C LYS A 164 -12.10 27.47 6.28
N ILE A 165 -13.26 27.80 6.82
CA ILE A 165 -14.57 27.27 6.48
C ILE A 165 -14.87 27.63 5.02
N PHE A 166 -15.29 26.65 4.23
CA PHE A 166 -16.12 26.82 3.03
C PHE A 166 -17.26 25.82 3.13
#